data_AF-A0A258V725-F1
#
_entry.id   AF-A0A258V725-F1
#
_cell.length_a   1.000
_cell.length_b   1.000
_cell.length_c   1.000
_cell.angle_alpha   90.00
_cell.angle_beta   90.00
_cell.angle_gamma   90.00
#
_symmetry.space_group_name_H-M   'P 1'
#
loop_
_entity.id
_entity.type
_entity.pdbx_description
1 polymer ?
#
loop_
_entity_poly.entity_id
_entity_poly.type
_entity_poly.pdbx_seq_one_letter_code
_entity_poly.pdbx_strand_id
1 'polypeptide(L)' 'MHDDTPPQDHVILSAIGNGIDPNKLIDDLKVEYDFANIIEALQRAIERGKITLDANGMVVATQVMAEAA' A
#
# COMPACT_ATOMS: atom_id res chain seq x y z
N MET A 1 14.11 -2.79 15.53
CA MET A 1 14.76 -1.72 14.74
C MET A 1 13.85 -1.50 13.56
N HIS A 2 13.20 -0.35 13.47
CA HIS A 2 12.47 0.01 12.25
C HIS A 2 13.49 0.48 11.22
N ASP A 3 13.23 0.18 9.95
CA ASP A 3 14.07 0.68 8.86
C ASP A 3 13.76 2.17 8.63
N ASP A 4 14.81 2.99 8.60
CA ASP A 4 14.73 4.41 8.26
C ASP A 4 14.41 4.63 6.77
N THR A 5 14.35 3.56 5.97
CA THR A 5 14.00 3.59 4.56
C THR A 5 12.49 3.33 4.34
N PRO A 6 11.79 4.15 3.51
CA PRO A 6 10.43 3.86 3.10
C PRO A 6 10.27 2.49 2.41
N PRO A 7 9.18 1.74 2.66
CA PRO A 7 8.91 0.50 1.95
C PRO A 7 8.89 0.73 0.44
N GLN A 8 9.44 -0.22 -0.30
CA GLN A 8 9.45 -0.17 -1.76
C GLN A 8 8.08 -0.53 -2.33
N ASP A 9 7.79 -0.07 -3.56
CA ASP A 9 6.48 -0.26 -4.19
C ASP A 9 6.09 -1.76 -4.27
N HIS A 10 7.05 -2.67 -4.49
CA HIS A 10 6.77 -4.11 -4.54
C HIS A 10 6.35 -4.69 -3.17
N VAL A 11 6.85 -4.15 -2.06
CA VAL A 11 6.45 -4.55 -0.70
C VAL A 11 5.00 -4.12 -0.46
N ILE A 12 4.66 -2.87 -0.81
CA ILE A 12 3.30 -2.34 -0.71
C ILE A 12 2.33 -3.19 -1.55
N LEU A 13 2.67 -3.46 -2.81
CA LEU A 13 1.83 -4.26 -3.71
C LEU A 13 1.65 -5.70 -3.20
N SER A 14 2.70 -6.31 -2.66
CA SER A 14 2.62 -7.64 -2.07
C SER A 14 1.73 -7.68 -0.82
N ALA A 15 1.76 -6.62 0.01
CA ALA A 15 0.93 -6.53 1.21
C ALA A 15 -0.56 -6.33 0.88
N ILE A 16 -0.88 -5.68 -0.23
CA ILE A 16 -2.26 -5.45 -0.67
C ILE A 16 -2.92 -6.75 -1.15
N GLY A 17 -2.20 -7.59 -1.90
CA GLY A 17 -2.79 -8.78 -2.51
C GLY A 17 -3.99 -8.43 -3.40
N ASN A 18 -5.16 -8.99 -3.09
CA ASN A 18 -6.41 -8.72 -3.83
C ASN A 18 -7.21 -7.52 -3.30
N GLY A 19 -6.71 -6.85 -2.26
CA GLY A 19 -7.43 -5.79 -1.56
C GLY A 19 -7.26 -5.94 -0.06
N ILE A 20 -7.02 -4.82 0.62
CA ILE A 20 -6.79 -4.80 2.06
C ILE A 20 -7.42 -3.56 2.69
N ASP A 21 -7.88 -3.70 3.94
CA ASP A 21 -8.30 -2.56 4.75
C ASP A 21 -7.12 -1.59 4.97
N PRO A 22 -7.30 -0.26 4.81
CA PRO A 22 -6.21 0.71 4.97
C PRO A 22 -5.54 0.68 6.35
N ASN A 23 -6.30 0.49 7.43
CA ASN A 23 -5.74 0.45 8.77
C ASN A 23 -4.94 -0.84 8.97
N LYS A 24 -5.46 -1.96 8.47
CA LYS A 24 -4.74 -3.22 8.49
C LYS A 24 -3.41 -3.15 7.71
N LEU A 25 -3.41 -2.55 6.52
CA LEU A 25 -2.18 -2.36 5.74
C LEU A 25 -1.14 -1.55 6.52
N ILE A 26 -1.57 -0.46 7.16
CA ILE A 26 -0.70 0.37 7.99
C ILE A 26 -0.16 -0.43 9.18
N ASP A 27 -1.01 -1.18 9.89
CA ASP A 27 -0.60 -1.96 11.06
C ASP A 27 0.35 -3.10 10.70
N ASP A 28 0.13 -3.76 9.55
CA ASP A 28 1.02 -4.80 9.05
C ASP A 28 2.41 -4.21 8.67
N LEU A 29 2.45 -3.03 8.04
CA LEU A 29 3.71 -2.36 7.68
C LEU A 29 4.46 -1.78 8.89
N LYS A 30 3.74 -1.37 9.93
CA LYS A 30 4.32 -0.83 11.18
C LYS A 30 5.17 -1.84 11.96
N VAL A 31 5.12 -3.13 11.60
CA VAL A 31 5.99 -4.16 12.18
C VAL A 31 7.46 -3.90 11.80
N GLU A 32 7.71 -3.35 10.63
CA GLU A 32 9.07 -3.21 10.06
C GLU A 32 9.46 -1.77 9.75
N TYR A 33 8.48 -0.88 9.52
CA TYR A 33 8.72 0.48 9.05
C TYR A 33 8.14 1.52 10.00
N ASP A 34 8.80 2.67 10.10
CA ASP A 34 8.25 3.81 10.81
C ASP A 34 7.04 4.42 10.08
N PHE A 35 6.13 5.00 10.85
CA PHE A 35 4.88 5.53 10.30
C PHE A 35 5.10 6.60 9.22
N ALA A 36 6.07 7.50 9.40
CA ALA A 36 6.39 8.52 8.39
C ALA A 36 6.82 7.90 7.05
N ASN A 37 7.65 6.87 7.12
CA ASN A 37 8.14 6.11 5.97
C ASN A 37 7.01 5.36 5.24
N ILE A 38 6.06 4.81 6.00
CA ILE A 38 4.86 4.17 5.46
C ILE A 38 4.02 5.19 4.68
N ILE A 39 3.74 6.36 5.27
CA ILE A 39 2.94 7.39 4.61
C ILE A 39 3.60 7.89 3.33
N GLU A 40 4.92 8.12 3.33
CA GLU A 40 5.66 8.51 2.14
C GLU A 40 5.55 7.46 1.02
N ALA A 41 5.74 6.17 1.37
CA ALA A 41 5.64 5.09 0.39
C ALA A 41 4.22 4.94 -0.18
N LEU A 42 3.19 5.06 0.65
CA LEU A 42 1.79 5.00 0.20
C LEU A 42 1.45 6.20 -0.72
N GLN A 43 1.86 7.42 -0.35
CA GLN A 43 1.69 8.60 -1.20
C GLN A 43 2.36 8.40 -2.57
N ARG A 44 3.62 7.96 -2.57
CA ARG A 44 4.37 7.66 -3.80
C ARG A 44 3.69 6.60 -4.67
N ALA A 45 3.14 5.55 -4.06
CA ALA A 45 2.42 4.50 -4.79
C ALA A 45 1.11 5.02 -5.42
N ILE A 46 0.39 5.89 -4.74
CA ILE A 46 -0.82 6.56 -5.24
C ILE A 46 -0.47 7.50 -6.40
N GLU A 47 0.54 8.38 -6.23
CA GLU A 47 0.98 9.33 -7.26
C GLU A 47 1.46 8.63 -8.54
N ARG A 48 2.06 7.43 -8.40
CA ARG A 48 2.48 6.58 -9.53
C ARG A 48 1.34 5.73 -10.11
N GLY A 49 0.12 5.87 -9.60
CA GLY A 49 -1.05 5.11 -10.05
C GLY A 49 -0.93 3.61 -9.81
N LYS A 50 -0.13 3.16 -8.83
CA LYS A 50 0.08 1.74 -8.51
C LYS A 50 -1.04 1.16 -7.66
N ILE A 51 -1.60 1.99 -6.78
CA ILE A 51 -2.66 1.61 -5.85
C ILE A 51 -3.76 2.67 -5.85
N THR A 52 -4.97 2.29 -5.46
CA THR A 52 -6.13 3.16 -5.32
C THR A 52 -7.05 2.62 -4.21
N LEU A 53 -8.11 3.35 -3.89
CA LEU A 53 -9.24 2.83 -3.12
C LEU A 53 -10.31 2.29 -4.06
N ASP A 54 -10.90 1.15 -3.69
CA ASP A 54 -12.09 0.61 -4.34
C ASP A 54 -13.38 1.26 -3.80
N ALA A 55 -14.54 0.84 -4.32
CA ALA A 55 -15.85 1.35 -3.90
C ALA A 55 -16.20 1.01 -2.43
N ASN A 56 -15.51 0.05 -1.82
CA ASN A 56 -15.70 -0.36 -0.43
C ASN A 56 -14.71 0.34 0.52
N GLY A 57 -13.84 1.21 0.00
CA GLY A 57 -12.79 1.86 0.77
C GLY A 57 -11.58 0.97 1.07
N MET A 58 -11.42 -0.16 0.36
CA MET A 58 -10.24 -1.03 0.47
C MET A 58 -9.13 -0.54 -0.45
N VAL A 59 -7.88 -0.66 -0.01
CA VAL A 59 -6.70 -0.38 -0.83
C VAL A 59 -6.51 -1.55 -1.80
N VAL A 60 -6.47 -1.26 -3.10
CA VAL A 60 -6.27 -2.26 -4.17
C VAL A 60 -5.16 -1.82 -5.11
N ALA A 61 -4.52 -2.77 -5.79
CA ALA A 61 -3.58 -2.48 -6.87
C ALA A 61 -4.34 -2.06 -8.14
N THR A 62 -3.93 -0.98 -8.79
CA THR A 62 -4.59 -0.45 -9.98
C THR A 62 -4.51 -1.41 -11.17
N GLN A 63 -3.45 -2.23 -11.24
CA GLN A 63 -3.32 -3.28 -12.26
C GLN A 63 -4.44 -4.32 -12.18
N VAL A 64 -4.91 -4.63 -10.96
CA VAL A 64 -5.99 -5.60 -10.73
C VAL A 64 -7.34 -5.05 -11.18
N MET A 65 -7.55 -3.72 -11.12
CA MET A 65 -8.77 -3.10 -11.65
C MET A 65 -8.83 -3.12 -13.18
N ALA A 66 -7.69 -3.11 -13.88
CA ALA A 66 -7.66 -3.12 -15.34
C ALA A 66 -8.00 -4.49 -15.96
N GLU A 67 -7.80 -5.58 -15.22
CA GLU A 67 -8.16 -6.94 -15.66
C GLU A 67 -9.60 -7.33 -15.31
N ALA A 68 -10.27 -6.57 -14.43
CA ALA A 68 -11.62 -6.84 -13.95
C ALA A 68 -12.73 -6.02 -14.67
N ALA A 69 -12.37 -5.22 -15.69
CA ALA A 69 -13.26 -4.31 -16.43
C ALA A 69 -13.56 -4.77 -17.85
#